data_AF-A0AAD0JUM2-F1
#
_entry.id   AF-A0AAD0JUM2-F1
#
_cell.length_a   1.000
_cell.length_b   1.000
_cell.length_c   1.000
_cell.angle_alpha   90.00
_cell.angle_beta   90.00
_cell.angle_gamma   90.00
#
_symmetry.space_group_name_H-M   'P 1'
#
loop_
_entity.id
_entity.type
_entity.pdbx_description
1 polymer ?
#
loop_
_entity_poly.entity_id
_entity_poly.type
_entity_poly.pdbx_seq_one_letter_code
_entity_poly.pdbx_strand_id
1 'polypeptide(L)'
;MTMSEMVDDRAGRDSRVVGIVLALGAIALGALLILAHLALPEIVRVAGAGLVVVGLATVIGVDGAGHSRWWARILTGLATATAGIVVLVWQSASIRSLLWVMVTALIVHGVHTIVAAVRSETDRRVAGLFSGSAAVLFGLLCLVWPVLAVELMRFGVGAWLVFVGLRGLLDPLLHRRRERATARAGSGRIRRWGRTILAVSVFLVVVALTIGSALLLRGDDRPAPDEFYTSTEPLPAEPGVLLRAETLTTGVPSGADAWRILYTTTTPDGTVIAVSGTAIAPSDRGTDVLPLLSVAHGTTGIVPRCAPSMSPTPFADGAGTALTQMVTDHGWAGVISDYVGLGTSGMHPYLVGQVEARNVLDASRAAKQLDGLTLSSDTVVWGHSQGGHGALWTGQIADAYAPELTLLGIVGMAPATDLYTLAEMSKDEVGGKTVSAYIAQSWNEVYPELDLAGHLNPGTAHGVEKIGDLCFNEQDAIAALVRGTQIPEQVFPDPVLDGDLGEKLRENSPTGPWPAPVLIAQGLADPLVKPAMQQDWVDARCADGEPLDYRTYPGLDHNGLVAADSPLTPQLVTWTLDRWNGAAPTPTC
;
A
#
# COMPACT_ATOMS: atom_id res chain seq x y z
N MET A 1 -63.84 -33.85 -10.24
CA MET A 1 -62.77 -32.88 -10.48
C MET A 1 -63.00 -32.26 -11.85
N THR A 2 -63.36 -30.98 -11.89
CA THR A 2 -63.75 -30.29 -13.13
C THR A 2 -62.53 -29.87 -13.95
N MET A 3 -62.67 -29.66 -15.27
CA MET A 3 -61.58 -29.17 -16.15
C MET A 3 -60.96 -27.85 -15.64
N SER A 4 -61.73 -27.03 -14.92
CA SER A 4 -61.26 -25.81 -14.26
C SER A 4 -60.30 -26.09 -13.10
N GLU A 5 -60.55 -27.12 -12.28
CA GLU A 5 -59.67 -27.52 -11.17
C GLU A 5 -58.34 -28.11 -11.67
N MET A 6 -58.32 -28.80 -12.80
CA MET A 6 -57.07 -29.35 -13.39
C MET A 6 -56.18 -28.28 -14.04
N VAL A 7 -56.76 -27.20 -14.56
CA VAL A 7 -56.01 -26.07 -15.14
C VAL A 7 -55.40 -25.21 -14.04
N ASP A 8 -56.13 -24.97 -12.95
CA ASP A 8 -55.67 -24.19 -11.79
C ASP A 8 -54.55 -24.94 -11.02
N ASP A 9 -54.64 -26.27 -10.92
CA ASP A 9 -53.62 -27.11 -10.26
C ASP A 9 -52.32 -27.23 -11.10
N ARG A 10 -52.41 -27.19 -12.44
CA ARG A 10 -51.23 -27.10 -13.33
C ARG A 10 -50.55 -25.73 -13.25
N ALA A 11 -51.32 -24.64 -13.29
CA ALA A 11 -50.78 -23.28 -13.15
C ALA A 11 -50.09 -23.07 -11.79
N GLY A 12 -50.66 -23.61 -10.72
CA GLY A 12 -50.05 -23.62 -9.39
C GLY A 12 -48.79 -24.48 -9.27
N ARG A 13 -48.69 -25.58 -10.03
CA ARG A 13 -47.51 -26.47 -10.06
C ARG A 13 -46.34 -25.87 -10.83
N ASP A 14 -46.62 -25.27 -11.98
CA ASP A 14 -45.59 -24.65 -12.83
C ASP A 14 -44.98 -23.40 -12.17
N SER A 15 -45.81 -22.59 -11.51
CA SER A 15 -45.35 -21.45 -10.68
C SER A 15 -44.43 -21.89 -9.54
N ARG A 16 -44.69 -23.05 -8.90
CA ARG A 16 -43.83 -23.62 -7.85
C ARG A 16 -42.50 -24.12 -8.38
N VAL A 17 -42.48 -24.79 -9.53
CA VAL A 17 -41.24 -25.27 -10.16
C VAL A 17 -40.35 -24.09 -10.53
N VAL A 18 -40.92 -23.07 -11.17
CA VAL A 18 -40.21 -21.82 -11.51
C VAL A 18 -39.68 -21.14 -10.24
N GLY A 19 -40.46 -21.11 -9.16
CA GLY A 19 -40.03 -20.56 -7.89
C GLY A 19 -38.84 -21.29 -7.25
N ILE A 20 -38.82 -22.63 -7.31
CA ILE A 20 -37.69 -23.44 -6.81
C ILE A 20 -36.43 -23.17 -7.65
N VAL A 21 -36.56 -23.09 -8.97
CA VAL A 21 -35.44 -22.80 -9.87
C VAL A 21 -34.85 -21.41 -9.59
N LEU A 22 -35.69 -20.39 -9.42
CA LEU A 22 -35.22 -19.04 -9.08
C LEU A 22 -34.56 -18.99 -7.69
N ALA A 23 -35.10 -19.72 -6.72
CA ALA A 23 -34.52 -19.81 -5.37
C ALA A 23 -33.15 -20.50 -5.37
N LEU A 24 -33.00 -21.60 -6.12
CA LEU A 24 -31.71 -22.28 -6.31
C LEU A 24 -30.73 -21.39 -7.09
N GLY A 25 -31.19 -20.67 -8.11
CA GLY A 25 -30.40 -19.69 -8.85
C GLY A 25 -29.86 -18.57 -7.97
N ALA A 26 -30.70 -18.02 -7.07
CA ALA A 26 -30.26 -17.02 -6.10
C ALA A 26 -29.21 -17.57 -5.12
N ILE A 27 -29.37 -18.81 -4.62
CA ILE A 27 -28.37 -19.46 -3.76
C ILE A 27 -27.06 -19.66 -4.51
N ALA A 28 -27.10 -20.14 -5.75
CA ALA A 28 -25.90 -20.39 -6.55
C ALA A 28 -25.13 -19.09 -6.85
N LEU A 29 -25.82 -18.03 -7.28
CA LEU A 29 -25.22 -16.72 -7.52
C LEU A 29 -24.66 -16.11 -6.23
N GLY A 30 -25.38 -16.26 -5.11
CA GLY A 30 -24.91 -15.79 -3.80
C GLY A 30 -23.69 -16.55 -3.30
N ALA A 31 -23.66 -17.87 -3.46
CA ALA A 31 -22.50 -18.70 -3.12
C ALA A 31 -21.29 -18.40 -4.02
N LEU A 32 -21.52 -18.12 -5.31
CA LEU A 32 -20.48 -17.71 -6.24
C LEU A 32 -19.81 -16.41 -5.79
N LEU A 33 -20.59 -15.41 -5.36
CA LEU A 33 -20.06 -14.17 -4.79
C LEU A 33 -19.24 -14.44 -3.52
N ILE A 34 -19.66 -15.35 -2.65
CA ILE A 34 -18.99 -15.59 -1.37
C ILE A 34 -17.73 -16.44 -1.52
N LEU A 35 -17.74 -17.46 -2.39
CA LEU A 35 -16.74 -18.52 -2.38
C LEU A 35 -15.71 -18.44 -3.53
N ALA A 36 -16.04 -17.84 -4.67
CA ALA A 36 -15.14 -17.78 -5.82
C ALA A 36 -14.24 -16.54 -5.77
N HIS A 37 -13.00 -16.62 -6.24
CA HIS A 37 -12.16 -15.44 -6.45
C HIS A 37 -12.60 -14.79 -7.76
N LEU A 38 -13.28 -13.64 -7.67
CA LEU A 38 -13.86 -12.92 -8.81
C LEU A 38 -13.16 -11.57 -8.94
N ALA A 39 -12.80 -11.20 -10.16
CA ALA A 39 -12.37 -9.84 -10.46
C ALA A 39 -13.53 -8.85 -10.30
N LEU A 40 -13.23 -7.57 -10.10
CA LEU A 40 -14.25 -6.52 -9.89
C LEU A 40 -15.38 -6.52 -10.94
N PRO A 41 -15.10 -6.62 -12.26
CA PRO A 41 -16.15 -6.68 -13.28
C PRO A 41 -17.04 -7.93 -13.19
N GLU A 42 -16.51 -9.02 -12.64
CA GLU A 42 -17.25 -10.28 -12.46
C GLU A 42 -18.18 -10.19 -11.25
N ILE A 43 -17.73 -9.57 -10.16
CA ILE A 43 -18.56 -9.26 -8.98
C ILE A 43 -19.81 -8.48 -9.42
N VAL A 44 -19.63 -7.42 -10.21
CA VAL A 44 -20.73 -6.58 -10.71
C VAL A 44 -21.71 -7.40 -11.56
N ARG A 45 -21.20 -8.26 -12.45
CA ARG A 45 -22.02 -9.14 -13.31
C ARG A 45 -22.84 -10.12 -12.48
N VAL A 46 -22.23 -10.80 -11.51
CA VAL A 46 -22.92 -11.80 -10.68
C VAL A 46 -23.95 -11.12 -9.76
N ALA A 47 -23.62 -9.97 -9.17
CA ALA A 47 -24.55 -9.19 -8.36
C ALA A 47 -25.75 -8.68 -9.17
N GLY A 48 -25.50 -8.14 -10.36
CA GLY A 48 -26.55 -7.68 -11.28
C GLY A 48 -27.50 -8.82 -11.70
N ALA A 49 -26.96 -9.98 -12.07
CA ALA A 49 -27.75 -11.18 -12.37
C ALA A 49 -28.59 -11.64 -11.17
N GLY A 50 -28.03 -11.58 -9.96
CA GLY A 50 -28.74 -11.89 -8.72
C GLY A 50 -29.95 -10.99 -8.49
N LEU A 51 -29.81 -9.67 -8.70
CA LEU A 51 -30.93 -8.72 -8.60
C LEU A 51 -32.05 -9.03 -9.60
N VAL A 52 -31.72 -9.44 -10.83
CA VAL A 52 -32.71 -9.87 -11.82
C VAL A 52 -33.47 -11.11 -11.34
N VAL A 53 -32.76 -12.13 -10.84
CA VAL A 53 -33.36 -13.37 -10.32
C VAL A 53 -34.31 -13.07 -9.15
N VAL A 54 -33.89 -12.24 -8.19
CA VAL A 54 -34.73 -11.84 -7.06
C VAL A 54 -35.94 -11.02 -7.52
N GLY A 55 -35.74 -10.06 -8.43
CA GLY A 55 -36.83 -9.25 -8.96
C GLY A 55 -37.91 -10.11 -9.62
N LEU A 56 -37.52 -11.07 -10.46
CA LEU A 56 -38.44 -12.04 -11.08
C LEU A 56 -39.14 -12.92 -10.04
N ALA A 57 -38.42 -13.41 -9.02
CA ALA A 57 -39.01 -14.20 -7.94
C ALA A 57 -40.07 -13.42 -7.14
N THR A 58 -39.85 -12.11 -6.93
CA THR A 58 -40.80 -11.21 -6.27
C THR A 58 -42.04 -10.92 -7.12
N VAL A 59 -41.90 -10.77 -8.45
CA VAL A 59 -43.05 -10.60 -9.35
C VAL A 59 -43.95 -11.84 -9.35
N ILE A 60 -43.35 -13.04 -9.43
CA ILE A 60 -44.08 -14.33 -9.44
C ILE A 60 -44.64 -14.66 -8.05
N GLY A 61 -44.09 -14.03 -7.02
CA GLY A 61 -44.64 -14.02 -5.68
C GLY A 61 -44.24 -15.21 -4.81
N VAL A 62 -43.07 -15.76 -5.09
CA VAL A 62 -42.46 -16.94 -4.45
C VAL A 62 -41.75 -16.59 -3.13
N ASP A 63 -41.47 -15.31 -2.92
CA ASP A 63 -40.76 -14.72 -1.78
C ASP A 63 -41.52 -14.70 -0.44
N GLY A 64 -42.70 -15.34 -0.36
CA GLY A 64 -43.49 -15.42 0.87
C GLY A 64 -44.05 -14.06 1.33
N ALA A 65 -44.05 -13.03 0.46
CA ALA A 65 -44.64 -11.72 0.71
C ALA A 65 -46.19 -11.76 0.65
N GLY A 66 -46.81 -12.70 1.36
CA GLY A 66 -48.26 -12.97 1.34
C GLY A 66 -49.13 -11.88 1.97
N HIS A 67 -48.57 -10.73 2.38
CA HIS A 67 -49.30 -9.64 3.05
C HIS A 67 -49.23 -8.29 2.30
N SER A 68 -48.54 -8.23 1.15
CA SER A 68 -48.45 -7.02 0.33
C SER A 68 -49.51 -7.00 -0.78
N ARG A 69 -50.05 -5.82 -1.10
CA ARG A 69 -51.00 -5.67 -2.22
C ARG A 69 -50.32 -6.12 -3.52
N TRP A 70 -51.02 -6.89 -4.34
CA TRP A 70 -50.47 -7.53 -5.55
C TRP A 70 -49.70 -6.55 -6.47
N TRP A 71 -50.23 -5.34 -6.68
CA TRP A 71 -49.59 -4.31 -7.50
C TRP A 71 -48.27 -3.78 -6.91
N ALA A 72 -48.16 -3.71 -5.58
CA ALA A 72 -46.95 -3.23 -4.91
C ALA A 72 -45.81 -4.25 -5.03
N ARG A 73 -46.15 -5.55 -5.05
CA ARG A 73 -45.19 -6.64 -5.28
C ARG A 73 -44.66 -6.60 -6.72
N ILE A 74 -45.55 -6.46 -7.69
CA ILE A 74 -45.16 -6.35 -9.11
C ILE A 74 -44.26 -5.15 -9.33
N LEU A 75 -44.63 -3.97 -8.82
CA LEU A 75 -43.79 -2.76 -8.95
C LEU A 75 -42.41 -2.95 -8.30
N THR A 76 -42.36 -3.53 -7.10
CA THR A 76 -41.08 -3.76 -6.40
C THR A 76 -40.21 -4.76 -7.17
N GLY A 77 -40.78 -5.88 -7.62
CA GLY A 77 -40.04 -6.89 -8.37
C GLY A 77 -39.54 -6.38 -9.72
N LEU A 78 -40.36 -5.62 -10.45
CA LEU A 78 -39.94 -4.97 -11.70
C LEU A 78 -38.85 -3.92 -11.47
N ALA A 79 -38.95 -3.11 -10.41
CA ALA A 79 -37.91 -2.14 -10.07
C ALA A 79 -36.57 -2.81 -9.76
N THR A 80 -36.57 -3.88 -8.95
CA THR A 80 -35.36 -4.66 -8.62
C THR A 80 -34.76 -5.34 -9.85
N ALA A 81 -35.60 -5.94 -10.71
CA ALA A 81 -35.13 -6.56 -11.94
C ALA A 81 -34.55 -5.52 -12.92
N THR A 82 -35.21 -4.36 -13.04
CA THR A 82 -34.72 -3.25 -13.88
C THR A 82 -33.38 -2.72 -13.35
N ALA A 83 -33.23 -2.57 -12.04
CA ALA A 83 -31.95 -2.20 -11.43
C ALA A 83 -30.85 -3.22 -11.76
N GLY A 84 -31.14 -4.53 -11.66
CA GLY A 84 -30.21 -5.58 -12.07
C GLY A 84 -29.83 -5.52 -13.55
N ILE A 85 -30.79 -5.27 -14.44
CA ILE A 85 -30.54 -5.10 -15.88
C ILE A 85 -29.68 -3.85 -16.15
N VAL A 86 -29.96 -2.73 -15.47
CA VAL A 86 -29.14 -1.50 -15.59
C VAL A 86 -27.69 -1.77 -15.16
N VAL A 87 -27.48 -2.49 -14.06
CA VAL A 87 -26.13 -2.91 -13.62
C VAL A 87 -25.44 -3.78 -14.67
N LEU A 88 -26.17 -4.69 -15.32
CA LEU A 88 -25.63 -5.59 -16.34
C LEU A 88 -25.37 -4.92 -17.69
N VAL A 89 -26.17 -3.91 -18.07
CA VAL A 89 -26.02 -3.20 -19.35
C VAL A 89 -25.01 -2.06 -19.22
N TRP A 90 -24.94 -1.42 -18.06
CA TRP A 90 -24.05 -0.29 -17.81
C TRP A 90 -22.72 -0.70 -17.19
N GLN A 91 -22.12 -1.79 -17.68
CA GLN A 91 -20.80 -2.27 -17.23
C GLN A 91 -19.67 -1.28 -17.53
N SER A 92 -19.90 -0.34 -18.46
CA SER A 92 -18.99 0.75 -18.81
C SER A 92 -19.16 2.02 -17.97
N ALA A 93 -20.21 2.13 -17.13
CA ALA A 93 -20.21 3.17 -16.11
C ALA A 93 -19.10 2.83 -15.12
N SER A 94 -18.18 3.77 -14.92
CA SER A 94 -17.11 3.64 -13.94
C SER A 94 -17.67 3.08 -12.62
N ILE A 95 -16.96 2.14 -11.99
CA ILE A 95 -17.27 1.56 -10.66
C ILE A 95 -17.70 2.64 -9.65
N ARG A 96 -17.18 3.87 -9.81
CA ARG A 96 -17.55 5.10 -9.12
C ARG A 96 -19.06 5.38 -9.14
N SER A 97 -19.74 5.22 -10.26
CA SER A 97 -21.18 5.48 -10.42
C SER A 97 -22.01 4.51 -9.60
N LEU A 98 -21.65 3.22 -9.60
CA LEU A 98 -22.31 2.21 -8.75
C LEU A 98 -22.07 2.48 -7.27
N LEU A 99 -20.85 2.88 -6.90
CA LEU A 99 -20.53 3.25 -5.53
C LEU A 99 -21.33 4.49 -5.08
N TRP A 100 -21.43 5.52 -5.90
CA TRP A 100 -22.23 6.71 -5.62
C TRP A 100 -23.71 6.39 -5.47
N VAL A 101 -24.27 5.53 -6.32
CA VAL A 101 -25.66 5.07 -6.20
C VAL A 101 -25.87 4.33 -4.88
N MET A 102 -24.96 3.43 -4.51
CA MET A 102 -24.99 2.68 -3.24
C MET A 102 -24.90 3.63 -2.04
N VAL A 103 -23.91 4.52 -2.01
CA VAL A 103 -23.70 5.47 -0.91
C VAL A 103 -24.93 6.36 -0.76
N THR A 104 -25.46 6.87 -1.87
CA THR A 104 -26.68 7.68 -1.87
C THR A 104 -27.86 6.89 -1.31
N ALA A 105 -28.04 5.64 -1.75
CA ALA A 105 -29.12 4.78 -1.27
C ALA A 105 -29.00 4.48 0.24
N LEU A 106 -27.79 4.21 0.74
CA LEU A 106 -27.53 3.96 2.16
C LEU A 106 -27.80 5.21 3.02
N ILE A 107 -27.34 6.38 2.57
CA ILE A 107 -27.57 7.65 3.27
C ILE A 107 -29.07 7.98 3.29
N VAL A 108 -29.74 7.92 2.14
CA VAL A 108 -31.18 8.17 2.02
C VAL A 108 -31.98 7.19 2.88
N HIS A 109 -31.63 5.89 2.85
CA HIS A 109 -32.26 4.88 3.69
C HIS A 109 -32.05 5.15 5.18
N GLY A 110 -30.83 5.52 5.57
CA GLY A 110 -30.50 5.86 6.95
C GLY A 110 -31.29 7.05 7.46
N VAL A 111 -31.33 8.15 6.69
CA VAL A 111 -32.12 9.36 7.00
C VAL A 111 -33.61 9.05 7.09
N HIS A 112 -34.16 8.32 6.12
CA HIS A 112 -35.56 7.92 6.14
C HIS A 112 -35.89 7.07 7.38
N THR A 113 -34.99 6.15 7.76
CA THR A 113 -35.16 5.30 8.93
C THR A 113 -35.12 6.10 10.23
N ILE A 114 -34.22 7.09 10.34
CA ILE A 114 -34.16 8.04 11.47
C ILE A 114 -35.48 8.83 11.58
N VAL A 115 -35.94 9.43 10.48
CA VAL A 115 -37.18 10.23 10.45
C VAL A 115 -38.40 9.39 10.84
N ALA A 116 -38.51 8.17 10.30
CA ALA A 116 -39.58 7.25 10.65
C ALA A 116 -39.54 6.81 12.12
N ALA A 117 -38.33 6.64 12.69
CA ALA A 117 -38.14 6.23 14.08
C ALA A 117 -38.61 7.29 15.09
N VAL A 118 -38.48 8.58 14.77
CA VAL A 118 -38.88 9.69 15.65
C VAL A 118 -40.36 9.62 16.06
N ARG A 119 -41.22 9.06 15.21
CA ARG A 119 -42.67 8.93 15.45
C ARG A 119 -43.09 7.60 16.09
N SER A 120 -42.13 6.78 16.53
CA SER A 120 -42.40 5.41 17.01
C SER A 120 -42.25 5.24 18.53
N GLU A 121 -42.76 4.13 19.06
CA GLU A 121 -42.60 3.74 20.47
C GLU A 121 -41.13 3.60 20.88
N THR A 122 -40.81 3.77 22.17
CA THR A 122 -39.45 3.93 22.70
C THR A 122 -38.44 2.91 22.19
N ASP A 123 -38.77 1.63 22.15
CA ASP A 123 -37.88 0.56 21.66
C ASP A 123 -37.64 0.62 20.15
N ARG A 124 -38.69 0.89 19.37
CA ARG A 124 -38.61 1.07 17.91
C ARG A 124 -37.88 2.36 17.55
N ARG A 125 -38.03 3.39 18.38
CA ARG A 125 -37.35 4.68 18.24
C ARG A 125 -35.86 4.51 18.43
N VAL A 126 -35.42 3.86 19.52
CA VAL A 126 -34.00 3.61 19.77
C VAL A 126 -33.40 2.72 18.68
N ALA A 127 -34.05 1.60 18.33
CA ALA A 127 -33.54 0.72 17.27
C ALA A 127 -33.45 1.42 15.90
N GLY A 128 -34.45 2.24 15.56
CA GLY A 128 -34.48 3.00 14.31
C GLY A 128 -33.45 4.12 14.24
N LEU A 129 -33.18 4.82 15.35
CA LEU A 129 -32.11 5.81 15.44
C LEU A 129 -30.73 5.17 15.23
N PHE A 130 -30.42 4.07 15.94
CA PHE A 130 -29.12 3.41 15.80
C PHE A 130 -28.92 2.76 14.44
N SER A 131 -29.93 2.06 13.90
CA SER A 131 -29.83 1.44 12.58
C SER A 131 -29.74 2.48 11.45
N GLY A 132 -30.48 3.58 11.54
CA GLY A 132 -30.39 4.66 10.57
C GLY A 132 -29.06 5.41 10.64
N SER A 133 -28.56 5.70 11.83
CA SER A 133 -27.21 6.29 12.01
C SER A 133 -26.10 5.34 11.52
N ALA A 134 -26.23 4.03 11.78
CA ALA A 134 -25.29 3.03 11.27
C ALA A 134 -25.29 3.00 9.74
N ALA A 135 -26.45 3.09 9.08
CA ALA A 135 -26.55 3.14 7.62
C ALA A 135 -25.90 4.40 7.02
N VAL A 136 -26.09 5.57 7.65
CA VAL A 136 -25.42 6.81 7.21
C VAL A 136 -23.91 6.72 7.40
N LEU A 137 -23.44 6.32 8.59
CA LEU A 137 -22.01 6.16 8.88
C LEU A 137 -21.35 5.14 7.95
N PHE A 138 -22.02 4.02 7.69
CA PHE A 138 -21.54 3.02 6.76
C PHE A 138 -21.48 3.55 5.32
N GLY A 139 -22.48 4.33 4.89
CA GLY A 139 -22.45 5.02 3.60
C GLY A 139 -21.27 5.99 3.46
N LEU A 140 -20.95 6.75 4.51
CA LEU A 140 -19.77 7.62 4.55
C LEU A 140 -18.46 6.82 4.54
N LEU A 141 -18.40 5.72 5.30
CA LEU A 141 -17.23 4.83 5.32
C LEU A 141 -16.94 4.24 3.93
N CYS A 142 -17.98 3.94 3.16
CA CYS A 142 -17.85 3.45 1.79
C CYS A 142 -17.23 4.47 0.81
N LEU A 143 -17.26 5.77 1.12
CA LEU A 143 -16.57 6.80 0.33
C LEU A 143 -15.07 6.82 0.58
N VAL A 144 -14.67 6.49 1.81
CA VAL A 144 -13.25 6.46 2.23
C VAL A 144 -12.58 5.17 1.76
N TRP A 145 -13.33 4.08 1.71
CA TRP A 145 -12.84 2.75 1.33
C TRP A 145 -13.60 2.18 0.13
N PRO A 146 -13.40 2.69 -1.09
CA PRO A 146 -14.20 2.29 -2.25
C PRO A 146 -14.02 0.81 -2.61
N VAL A 147 -12.82 0.25 -2.50
CA VAL A 147 -12.57 -1.16 -2.81
C VAL A 147 -13.13 -2.07 -1.72
N LEU A 148 -12.93 -1.71 -0.43
CA LEU A 148 -13.56 -2.44 0.67
C LEU A 148 -15.09 -2.38 0.57
N ALA A 149 -15.66 -1.25 0.16
CA ALA A 149 -17.09 -1.11 -0.02
C ALA A 149 -17.63 -2.07 -1.09
N VAL A 150 -16.87 -2.26 -2.18
CA VAL A 150 -17.19 -3.24 -3.22
C VAL A 150 -17.10 -4.67 -2.68
N GLU A 151 -16.08 -5.02 -1.90
CA GLU A 151 -15.97 -6.34 -1.27
C GLU A 151 -17.05 -6.59 -0.22
N LEU A 152 -17.36 -5.61 0.64
CA LEU A 152 -18.46 -5.70 1.59
C LEU A 152 -19.80 -5.81 0.88
N MET A 153 -19.99 -5.11 -0.24
CA MET A 153 -21.17 -5.24 -1.09
C MET A 153 -21.24 -6.65 -1.71
N ARG A 154 -20.13 -7.18 -2.21
CA ARG A 154 -20.04 -8.55 -2.74
C ARG A 154 -20.50 -9.58 -1.71
N PHE A 155 -19.94 -9.56 -0.50
CA PHE A 155 -20.34 -10.49 0.56
C PHE A 155 -21.76 -10.21 1.07
N GLY A 156 -22.16 -8.94 1.16
CA GLY A 156 -23.50 -8.52 1.58
C GLY A 156 -24.60 -8.97 0.62
N VAL A 157 -24.43 -8.72 -0.68
CA VAL A 157 -25.34 -9.19 -1.74
C VAL A 157 -25.31 -10.71 -1.81
N GLY A 158 -24.13 -11.33 -1.73
CA GLY A 158 -24.00 -12.78 -1.70
C GLY A 158 -24.81 -13.42 -0.57
N ALA A 159 -24.65 -12.92 0.66
CA ALA A 159 -25.40 -13.39 1.82
C ALA A 159 -26.90 -13.12 1.69
N TRP A 160 -27.28 -11.96 1.16
CA TRP A 160 -28.68 -11.61 0.92
C TRP A 160 -29.33 -12.55 -0.11
N LEU A 161 -28.65 -12.85 -1.22
CA LEU A 161 -29.13 -13.77 -2.25
C LEU A 161 -29.32 -15.19 -1.70
N VAL A 162 -28.35 -15.69 -0.92
CA VAL A 162 -28.46 -16.99 -0.24
C VAL A 162 -29.64 -16.98 0.73
N PHE A 163 -29.81 -15.92 1.52
CA PHE A 163 -30.93 -15.80 2.46
C PHE A 163 -32.28 -15.80 1.74
N VAL A 164 -32.44 -15.01 0.67
CA VAL A 164 -33.66 -14.94 -0.13
C VAL A 164 -33.98 -16.29 -0.75
N GLY A 165 -32.99 -16.97 -1.34
CA GLY A 165 -33.19 -18.28 -1.94
C GLY A 165 -33.52 -19.37 -0.90
N LEU A 166 -32.81 -19.43 0.23
CA LEU A 166 -33.14 -20.36 1.32
C LEU A 166 -34.55 -20.12 1.86
N ARG A 167 -34.96 -18.87 2.02
CA ARG A 167 -36.31 -18.52 2.44
C ARG A 167 -37.35 -18.97 1.41
N GLY A 168 -37.11 -18.75 0.12
CA GLY A 168 -37.98 -19.22 -0.96
C GLY A 168 -38.18 -20.74 -0.96
N LEU A 169 -37.16 -21.51 -0.58
CA LEU A 169 -37.25 -22.96 -0.43
C LEU A 169 -37.96 -23.40 0.87
N LEU A 170 -37.70 -22.70 1.98
CA LEU A 170 -38.14 -23.11 3.32
C LEU A 170 -39.54 -22.62 3.70
N ASP A 171 -39.96 -21.44 3.25
CA ASP A 171 -41.27 -20.86 3.61
C ASP A 171 -42.46 -21.76 3.23
N PRO A 172 -42.50 -22.41 2.04
CA PRO A 172 -43.55 -23.38 1.70
C PRO A 172 -43.58 -24.61 2.62
N LEU A 173 -42.43 -25.03 3.15
CA LEU A 173 -42.29 -26.19 4.04
C LEU A 173 -42.64 -25.84 5.50
N LEU A 174 -42.30 -24.64 5.94
CA LEU A 174 -42.49 -24.16 7.31
C LEU A 174 -43.89 -23.57 7.58
N HIS A 175 -44.60 -23.11 6.54
CA HIS A 175 -45.97 -22.58 6.69
C HIS A 175 -46.94 -23.60 7.32
N ARG A 176 -46.80 -24.88 6.98
CA ARG A 176 -47.60 -25.99 7.57
C ARG A 176 -47.33 -26.24 9.06
N ARG A 177 -46.17 -25.83 9.60
CA ARG A 177 -45.83 -25.95 11.02
C ARG A 177 -46.20 -24.69 11.83
N ARG A 178 -46.15 -23.50 11.21
CA ARG A 178 -46.39 -22.22 11.89
C ARG A 178 -47.85 -22.01 12.30
N GLU A 179 -48.82 -22.48 11.51
CA GLU A 179 -50.25 -22.39 11.87
C GLU A 179 -50.62 -23.20 13.13
N ARG A 180 -49.82 -24.21 13.51
CA ARG A 180 -50.02 -24.97 14.76
C ARG A 180 -49.31 -24.38 15.98
N ALA A 181 -48.34 -23.48 15.80
CA ALA A 181 -47.51 -22.94 16.88
C ALA A 181 -47.91 -21.52 17.33
N THR A 182 -48.70 -20.79 16.53
CA THR A 182 -49.09 -19.40 16.81
C THR A 182 -50.10 -19.24 17.95
N ALA A 183 -50.64 -20.32 18.51
CA ALA A 183 -51.55 -20.27 19.66
C ALA A 183 -50.85 -20.18 21.04
N ARG A 184 -49.51 -20.23 21.13
CA ARG A 184 -48.80 -20.27 22.44
C ARG A 184 -47.61 -19.34 22.64
N ALA A 185 -47.23 -18.52 21.65
CA ALA A 185 -46.09 -17.62 21.80
C ALA A 185 -46.53 -16.18 22.12
N GLY A 186 -46.69 -15.86 23.41
CA GLY A 186 -46.67 -14.47 23.86
C GLY A 186 -45.34 -13.82 23.44
N SER A 187 -45.39 -12.65 22.80
CA SER A 187 -44.19 -11.92 22.37
C SER A 187 -43.42 -11.39 23.59
N GLY A 188 -42.57 -12.24 24.18
CA GLY A 188 -41.79 -11.90 25.35
C GLY A 188 -40.85 -10.72 25.12
N ARG A 189 -40.62 -9.92 26.17
CA ARG A 189 -39.64 -8.81 26.24
C ARG A 189 -38.32 -9.11 25.51
N ILE A 190 -37.86 -10.36 25.54
CA ILE A 190 -36.63 -10.84 24.91
C ILE A 190 -36.63 -10.58 23.38
N ARG A 191 -37.74 -10.82 22.68
CA ARG A 191 -37.85 -10.54 21.22
C ARG A 191 -37.97 -9.04 20.92
N ARG A 192 -38.49 -8.27 21.88
CA ARG A 192 -38.65 -6.81 21.78
C ARG A 192 -37.29 -6.10 21.87
N TRP A 193 -36.48 -6.47 22.85
CA TRP A 193 -35.15 -5.89 23.06
C TRP A 193 -34.08 -6.47 22.13
N GLY A 194 -34.26 -7.68 21.58
CA GLY A 194 -33.31 -8.27 20.64
C GLY A 194 -33.03 -7.40 19.39
N ARG A 195 -34.04 -6.67 18.89
CA ARG A 195 -33.86 -5.72 17.78
C ARG A 195 -33.02 -4.51 18.17
N THR A 196 -33.24 -3.98 19.38
CA THR A 196 -32.47 -2.86 19.91
C THR A 196 -31.02 -3.27 20.17
N ILE A 197 -30.80 -4.44 20.77
CA ILE A 197 -29.46 -4.99 21.01
C ILE A 197 -28.72 -5.14 19.68
N LEU A 198 -29.34 -5.76 18.67
CA LEU A 198 -28.73 -5.91 17.35
C LEU A 198 -28.40 -4.56 16.70
N ALA A 199 -29.33 -3.60 16.72
CA ALA A 199 -29.10 -2.28 16.14
C ALA A 199 -27.96 -1.51 16.83
N VAL A 200 -27.90 -1.59 18.17
CA VAL A 200 -26.81 -1.00 18.95
C VAL A 200 -25.49 -1.70 18.66
N SER A 201 -25.46 -3.04 18.61
CA SER A 201 -24.26 -3.80 18.27
C SER A 201 -23.73 -3.45 16.88
N VAL A 202 -24.60 -3.39 15.87
CA VAL A 202 -24.23 -2.99 14.51
C VAL A 202 -23.69 -1.56 14.51
N PHE A 203 -24.34 -0.63 15.19
CA PHE A 203 -23.85 0.74 15.30
C PHE A 203 -22.46 0.81 15.96
N LEU A 204 -22.25 0.11 17.08
CA LEU A 204 -20.95 0.07 17.75
C LEU A 204 -19.85 -0.51 16.87
N VAL A 205 -20.13 -1.56 16.09
CA VAL A 205 -19.18 -2.11 15.12
C VAL A 205 -18.86 -1.10 14.03
N VAL A 206 -19.85 -0.42 13.46
CA VAL A 206 -19.62 0.61 12.43
C VAL A 206 -18.81 1.78 12.97
N VAL A 207 -19.09 2.23 14.21
CA VAL A 207 -18.31 3.28 14.87
C VAL A 207 -16.87 2.82 15.10
N ALA A 208 -16.64 1.61 15.61
CA ALA A 208 -15.30 1.07 15.81
C ALA A 208 -14.52 0.97 14.48
N LEU A 209 -15.16 0.49 13.41
CA LEU A 209 -14.56 0.46 12.06
C LEU A 209 -14.23 1.86 11.54
N THR A 210 -15.10 2.84 11.79
CA THR A 210 -14.88 4.23 11.36
C THR A 210 -13.70 4.85 12.12
N ILE A 211 -13.64 4.69 13.45
CA ILE A 211 -12.53 5.19 14.27
C ILE A 211 -11.23 4.47 13.90
N GLY A 212 -11.24 3.14 13.79
CA GLY A 212 -10.07 2.36 13.39
C GLY A 212 -9.56 2.76 12.00
N SER A 213 -10.46 2.98 11.04
CA SER A 213 -10.12 3.48 9.71
C SER A 213 -9.50 4.87 9.76
N ALA A 214 -10.07 5.80 10.55
CA ALA A 214 -9.57 7.16 10.67
C ALA A 214 -8.18 7.19 11.30
N LEU A 215 -7.94 6.37 12.33
CA LEU A 215 -6.63 6.23 12.96
C LEU A 215 -5.60 5.62 11.99
N LEU A 216 -5.98 4.58 11.26
CA LEU A 216 -5.08 3.89 10.33
C LEU A 216 -4.76 4.74 9.08
N LEU A 217 -5.71 5.52 8.57
CA LEU A 217 -5.50 6.36 7.39
C LEU A 217 -4.90 7.73 7.71
N ARG A 218 -4.85 8.13 8.99
CA ARG A 218 -4.22 9.38 9.44
C ARG A 218 -2.70 9.36 9.21
N GLY A 219 -2.09 8.19 9.34
CA GLY A 219 -0.64 8.06 9.35
C GLY A 219 0.00 8.53 10.67
N ASP A 220 1.33 8.47 10.73
CA ASP A 220 2.16 8.96 11.83
C ASP A 220 2.41 10.47 11.67
N ASP A 221 2.16 11.23 12.73
CA ASP A 221 2.36 12.68 12.75
C ASP A 221 3.86 12.94 12.96
N ARG A 222 4.69 12.75 11.92
CA ARG A 222 6.09 13.19 11.98
C ARG A 222 6.14 14.72 12.11
N PRO A 223 7.02 15.25 12.98
CA PRO A 223 7.15 16.69 13.14
C PRO A 223 7.49 17.32 11.79
N ALA A 224 7.01 18.53 11.55
CA ALA A 224 7.49 19.31 10.42
C ALA A 224 8.99 19.60 10.59
N PRO A 225 9.77 19.72 9.50
CA PRO A 225 11.17 20.10 9.59
C PRO A 225 11.32 21.40 10.38
N ASP A 226 12.21 21.39 11.37
CA ASP A 226 12.55 22.55 12.19
C ASP A 226 13.57 23.46 11.46
N GLU A 227 14.06 24.49 12.16
CA GLU A 227 15.04 25.44 11.61
C GLU A 227 16.39 24.79 11.22
N PHE A 228 16.70 23.59 11.72
CA PHE A 228 17.90 22.85 11.32
C PHE A 228 17.89 22.54 9.82
N TYR A 229 16.73 22.17 9.29
CA TYR A 229 16.55 21.70 7.91
C TYR A 229 16.37 22.83 6.90
N THR A 230 16.35 24.08 7.36
CA THR A 230 16.23 25.24 6.49
C THR A 230 17.62 25.82 6.20
N SER A 231 18.03 25.82 4.94
CA SER A 231 19.28 26.46 4.52
C SER A 231 19.17 27.98 4.56
N THR A 232 20.28 28.64 4.88
CA THR A 232 20.44 30.08 4.71
C THR A 232 21.21 30.35 3.42
N GLU A 233 20.59 31.06 2.48
CA GLU A 233 21.24 31.49 1.24
C GLU A 233 22.20 32.67 1.47
N PRO A 234 23.31 32.78 0.70
CA PRO A 234 23.71 31.90 -0.41
C PRO A 234 24.43 30.62 0.06
N LEU A 235 24.15 29.50 -0.61
CA LEU A 235 24.89 28.25 -0.41
C LEU A 235 26.32 28.29 -1.01
N PRO A 236 27.28 27.53 -0.44
CA PRO A 236 28.54 27.24 -1.10
C PRO A 236 28.34 26.68 -2.51
N ALA A 237 29.23 27.04 -3.44
CA ALA A 237 29.15 26.56 -4.83
C ALA A 237 29.61 25.11 -5.03
N GLU A 238 30.27 24.53 -4.04
CA GLU A 238 30.78 23.16 -4.07
C GLU A 238 29.79 22.20 -3.41
N PRO A 239 29.53 21.02 -3.99
CA PRO A 239 28.78 19.97 -3.33
C PRO A 239 29.60 19.30 -2.21
N GLY A 240 28.92 18.68 -1.26
CA GLY A 240 29.51 17.97 -0.14
C GLY A 240 30.03 18.86 0.99
N VAL A 241 29.70 20.15 1.01
CA VAL A 241 30.12 21.08 2.07
C VAL A 241 29.20 20.95 3.28
N LEU A 242 29.77 20.72 4.47
CA LEU A 242 29.01 20.70 5.72
C LEU A 242 28.58 22.12 6.10
N LEU A 243 27.27 22.33 6.21
CA LEU A 243 26.67 23.63 6.58
C LEU A 243 26.37 23.70 8.07
N ARG A 244 25.89 22.61 8.65
CA ARG A 244 25.50 22.53 10.06
C ARG A 244 25.60 21.09 10.56
N ALA A 245 25.92 20.94 11.84
CA ALA A 245 25.85 19.67 12.54
C ALA A 245 25.29 19.89 13.95
N GLU A 246 24.42 18.98 14.40
CA GLU A 246 23.87 18.99 15.77
C GLU A 246 23.85 17.57 16.32
N THR A 247 24.23 17.42 17.59
CA THR A 247 24.23 16.11 18.26
C THR A 247 22.82 15.53 18.36
N LEU A 248 22.69 14.26 17.97
CA LEU A 248 21.49 13.47 18.21
C LEU A 248 21.58 12.77 19.56
N THR A 249 20.45 12.74 20.27
CA THR A 249 20.32 12.07 21.57
C THR A 249 19.26 10.97 21.57
N THR A 250 18.45 10.90 20.53
CA THR A 250 17.35 9.93 20.38
C THR A 250 17.72 8.91 19.32
N GLY A 251 17.44 7.63 19.56
CA GLY A 251 17.71 6.54 18.62
C GLY A 251 19.20 6.23 18.41
N VAL A 252 20.08 6.76 19.27
CA VAL A 252 21.53 6.51 19.20
C VAL A 252 21.88 5.22 19.96
N PRO A 253 22.56 4.25 19.32
CA PRO A 253 23.03 3.04 19.98
C PRO A 253 23.97 3.32 21.17
N SER A 254 23.98 2.42 22.15
CA SER A 254 24.91 2.52 23.27
C SER A 254 26.36 2.40 22.79
N GLY A 255 27.24 3.31 23.25
CA GLY A 255 28.64 3.35 22.85
C GLY A 255 28.91 4.11 21.55
N ALA A 256 27.90 4.80 21.00
CA ALA A 256 28.05 5.66 19.84
C ALA A 256 27.65 7.11 20.14
N ASP A 257 28.30 8.03 19.44
CA ASP A 257 27.88 9.42 19.30
C ASP A 257 27.27 9.60 17.90
N ALA A 258 26.27 10.46 17.77
CA ALA A 258 25.60 10.70 16.50
C ALA A 258 25.25 12.18 16.31
N TRP A 259 25.09 12.57 15.04
CA TRP A 259 24.78 13.92 14.62
C TRP A 259 23.74 13.89 13.50
N ARG A 260 22.84 14.88 13.48
CA ARG A 260 22.18 15.30 12.25
C ARG A 260 23.07 16.31 11.55
N ILE A 261 23.18 16.21 10.23
CA ILE A 261 24.00 17.08 9.40
C ILE A 261 23.12 17.75 8.34
N LEU A 262 23.49 18.96 7.96
CA LEU A 262 22.97 19.68 6.81
C LEU A 262 24.18 20.00 5.91
N TYR A 263 24.10 19.65 4.63
CA TYR A 263 25.21 19.77 3.69
C TYR A 263 24.72 20.10 2.27
N THR A 264 25.64 20.51 1.39
CA THR A 264 25.32 20.79 -0.02
C THR A 264 25.38 19.54 -0.88
N THR A 265 24.53 19.45 -1.90
CA THR A 265 24.65 18.47 -3.00
C THR A 265 24.22 19.13 -4.31
N THR A 266 24.16 18.36 -5.39
CA THR A 266 23.83 18.87 -6.72
C THR A 266 22.66 18.10 -7.35
N THR A 267 21.63 18.82 -7.78
CA THR A 267 20.52 18.28 -8.58
C THR A 267 21.00 17.85 -9.97
N PRO A 268 20.20 17.08 -10.75
CA PRO A 268 20.63 16.58 -12.07
C PRO A 268 21.09 17.67 -13.04
N ASP A 269 20.46 18.84 -13.00
CA ASP A 269 20.76 20.02 -13.83
C ASP A 269 21.99 20.82 -13.38
N GLY A 270 22.66 20.43 -12.28
CA GLY A 270 23.87 21.08 -11.79
C GLY A 270 23.64 22.14 -10.71
N THR A 271 22.39 22.35 -10.27
CA THR A 271 22.08 23.34 -9.23
C THR A 271 22.49 22.82 -7.84
N VAL A 272 23.20 23.65 -7.08
CA VAL A 272 23.58 23.31 -5.69
C VAL A 272 22.42 23.58 -4.74
N ILE A 273 22.09 22.59 -3.92
CA ILE A 273 21.00 22.65 -2.95
C ILE A 273 21.42 22.04 -1.61
N ALA A 274 20.66 22.32 -0.56
CA ALA A 274 20.90 21.74 0.77
C ALA A 274 20.12 20.44 0.98
N VAL A 275 20.77 19.49 1.64
CA VAL A 275 20.24 18.18 2.03
C VAL A 275 20.65 17.87 3.45
N SER A 276 19.82 17.13 4.18
CA SER A 276 20.13 16.66 5.51
C SER A 276 20.54 15.19 5.53
N GLY A 277 21.07 14.75 6.67
CA GLY A 277 21.38 13.36 6.91
C GLY A 277 21.77 13.13 8.36
N THR A 278 22.31 11.95 8.63
CA THR A 278 22.87 11.60 9.93
C THR A 278 24.26 11.01 9.80
N ALA A 279 25.08 11.25 10.83
CA ALA A 279 26.37 10.61 11.01
C ALA A 279 26.40 9.93 12.38
N ILE A 280 27.14 8.83 12.48
CA ILE A 280 27.30 8.05 13.70
C ILE A 280 28.75 7.56 13.81
N ALA A 281 29.32 7.58 15.00
CA ALA A 281 30.69 7.12 15.24
C ALA A 281 30.82 6.53 16.66
N PRO A 282 31.87 5.75 16.95
CA PRO A 282 32.10 5.22 18.28
C PRO A 282 32.39 6.38 19.26
N SER A 283 31.85 6.31 20.49
CA SER A 283 32.12 7.32 21.51
C SER A 283 33.59 7.26 21.98
N ASP A 284 34.20 6.08 22.02
CA ASP A 284 35.61 5.86 22.44
C ASP A 284 36.56 5.74 21.24
N ARG A 285 36.53 6.74 20.35
CA ARG A 285 37.26 6.75 19.06
C ARG A 285 38.69 7.30 19.10
N GLY A 286 39.11 7.91 20.22
CA GLY A 286 40.41 8.56 20.32
C GLY A 286 40.67 9.59 19.21
N THR A 287 41.84 9.52 18.57
CA THR A 287 42.25 10.38 17.45
C THR A 287 42.53 9.60 16.16
N ASP A 288 42.07 8.35 16.11
CA ASP A 288 42.37 7.46 14.98
C ASP A 288 41.55 7.83 13.75
N VAL A 289 42.09 7.54 12.57
CA VAL A 289 41.33 7.67 11.32
C VAL A 289 40.32 6.53 11.26
N LEU A 290 39.03 6.85 11.32
CA LEU A 290 37.97 5.87 11.30
C LEU A 290 37.64 5.44 9.86
N PRO A 291 37.45 4.13 9.60
CA PRO A 291 36.79 3.66 8.40
C PRO A 291 35.40 4.26 8.23
N LEU A 292 34.97 4.52 6.99
CA LEU A 292 33.66 5.10 6.70
C LEU A 292 32.75 4.09 5.99
N LEU A 293 31.56 3.91 6.54
CA LEU A 293 30.44 3.21 5.91
C LEU A 293 29.38 4.22 5.45
N SER A 294 29.13 4.29 4.15
CA SER A 294 28.09 5.14 3.59
C SER A 294 26.83 4.33 3.33
N VAL A 295 25.69 4.79 3.84
CA VAL A 295 24.42 4.07 3.75
C VAL A 295 23.43 4.86 2.93
N ALA A 296 22.94 4.22 1.88
CA ALA A 296 21.81 4.64 1.08
C ALA A 296 20.54 3.98 1.69
N HIS A 297 19.65 4.78 2.26
CA HIS A 297 18.47 4.22 2.94
C HIS A 297 17.38 3.75 1.97
N GLY A 298 16.55 2.81 2.41
CA GLY A 298 15.35 2.34 1.72
C GLY A 298 14.24 3.39 1.63
N THR A 299 13.06 3.03 1.11
CA THR A 299 11.97 3.99 0.93
C THR A 299 11.43 4.50 2.26
N THR A 300 11.49 5.82 2.46
CA THR A 300 10.91 6.49 3.64
C THR A 300 9.76 7.44 3.29
N GLY A 301 9.57 7.76 2.01
CA GLY A 301 8.54 8.68 1.50
C GLY A 301 9.15 9.66 0.49
N ILE A 302 8.34 10.62 0.00
CA ILE A 302 8.82 11.61 -0.99
C ILE A 302 8.68 13.07 -0.57
N VAL A 303 8.30 13.32 0.68
CA VAL A 303 8.02 14.66 1.21
C VAL A 303 8.92 14.98 2.41
N PRO A 304 9.18 16.26 2.72
CA PRO A 304 10.22 16.66 3.69
C PRO A 304 10.11 16.00 5.07
N ARG A 305 8.90 15.83 5.60
CA ARG A 305 8.67 15.19 6.91
C ARG A 305 9.12 13.72 6.98
N CYS A 306 9.48 13.10 5.86
CA CYS A 306 9.84 11.69 5.79
C CYS A 306 11.34 11.40 5.96
N ALA A 307 12.18 12.43 6.17
CA ALA A 307 13.61 12.24 6.42
C ALA A 307 13.91 11.24 7.56
N PRO A 308 14.81 10.26 7.34
CA PRO A 308 15.32 9.40 8.40
C PRO A 308 15.92 10.16 9.58
N SER A 309 16.63 11.28 9.36
CA SER A 309 17.24 12.09 10.43
C SER A 309 16.24 12.66 11.44
N MET A 310 14.96 12.75 11.06
CA MET A 310 13.86 13.21 11.90
C MET A 310 13.17 12.06 12.65
N SER A 311 13.51 10.82 12.33
CA SER A 311 12.95 9.62 12.94
C SER A 311 13.45 9.45 14.38
N PRO A 312 12.63 8.90 15.30
CA PRO A 312 13.11 8.41 16.58
C PRO A 312 14.13 7.26 16.48
N THR A 313 14.24 6.62 15.31
CA THR A 313 15.13 5.50 15.02
C THR A 313 15.90 5.75 13.71
N PRO A 314 16.78 6.76 13.64
CA PRO A 314 17.40 7.22 12.39
C PRO A 314 18.36 6.19 11.76
N PHE A 315 18.83 5.22 12.55
CA PHE A 315 19.80 4.18 12.12
C PHE A 315 19.17 2.79 11.94
N ALA A 316 17.84 2.68 11.93
CA ALA A 316 17.13 1.40 11.88
C ALA A 316 16.78 0.92 10.45
N ASP A 317 17.25 1.59 9.40
CA ASP A 317 17.00 1.19 8.02
C ASP A 317 17.77 -0.09 7.63
N GLY A 318 17.13 -0.99 6.88
CA GLY A 318 17.72 -1.89 5.86
C GLY A 318 18.90 -2.81 6.20
N ALA A 319 19.52 -2.67 7.37
CA ALA A 319 20.67 -3.38 7.94
C ALA A 319 21.10 -2.74 9.28
N GLY A 320 20.22 -2.01 9.98
CA GLY A 320 20.59 -1.18 11.14
C GLY A 320 21.33 -1.91 12.27
N THR A 321 21.05 -3.20 12.47
CA THR A 321 21.81 -4.05 13.39
C THR A 321 23.27 -4.24 12.95
N ALA A 322 23.51 -4.51 11.67
CA ALA A 322 24.86 -4.62 11.13
C ALA A 322 25.59 -3.27 11.20
N LEU A 323 24.91 -2.15 10.88
CA LEU A 323 25.49 -0.81 11.03
C LEU A 323 25.90 -0.54 12.48
N THR A 324 25.03 -0.86 13.44
CA THR A 324 25.34 -0.73 14.86
C THR A 324 26.58 -1.54 15.24
N GLN A 325 26.68 -2.81 14.81
CA GLN A 325 27.87 -3.64 15.05
C GLN A 325 29.14 -3.08 14.41
N MET A 326 29.06 -2.56 13.17
CA MET A 326 30.20 -1.91 12.52
C MET A 326 30.73 -0.73 13.36
N VAL A 327 29.83 0.09 13.89
CA VAL A 327 30.19 1.23 14.73
C VAL A 327 30.71 0.77 16.09
N THR A 328 29.94 0.01 16.86
CA THR A 328 30.24 -0.23 18.27
C THR A 328 31.29 -1.31 18.47
N ASP A 329 31.37 -2.30 17.58
CA ASP A 329 32.21 -3.49 17.78
C ASP A 329 33.45 -3.47 16.87
N HIS A 330 33.39 -2.76 15.74
CA HIS A 330 34.48 -2.69 14.76
C HIS A 330 35.11 -1.30 14.59
N GLY A 331 34.60 -0.28 15.27
CA GLY A 331 35.20 1.07 15.28
C GLY A 331 35.03 1.85 13.98
N TRP A 332 33.92 1.65 13.26
CA TRP A 332 33.62 2.39 12.03
C TRP A 332 32.78 3.63 12.30
N ALA A 333 32.90 4.64 11.44
CA ALA A 333 31.91 5.69 11.31
C ALA A 333 30.88 5.31 10.23
N GLY A 334 29.64 5.75 10.42
CA GLY A 334 28.55 5.61 9.47
C GLY A 334 28.00 6.97 9.05
N VAL A 335 27.57 7.11 7.80
CA VAL A 335 26.82 8.27 7.32
C VAL A 335 25.61 7.84 6.49
N ILE A 336 24.47 8.47 6.72
CA ILE A 336 23.22 8.25 5.98
C ILE A 336 22.75 9.59 5.45
N SER A 337 22.62 9.73 4.13
CA SER A 337 21.94 10.88 3.54
C SER A 337 20.44 10.71 3.67
N ASP A 338 19.67 11.76 4.00
CA ASP A 338 18.22 11.70 3.88
C ASP A 338 17.74 11.75 2.42
N TYR A 339 18.62 12.10 1.47
CA TYR A 339 18.31 12.50 0.10
C TYR A 339 17.63 13.86 -0.05
N VAL A 340 17.83 14.47 -1.23
CA VAL A 340 17.12 15.68 -1.67
C VAL A 340 15.62 15.56 -1.42
N GLY A 341 15.00 16.64 -0.91
CA GLY A 341 13.56 16.75 -0.69
C GLY A 341 13.05 16.04 0.57
N LEU A 342 13.92 15.31 1.28
CA LEU A 342 13.66 14.76 2.59
C LEU A 342 14.38 15.63 3.63
N GLY A 343 13.65 16.07 4.65
CA GLY A 343 14.10 17.04 5.64
C GLY A 343 14.07 18.46 5.09
N THR A 344 14.75 18.70 3.97
CA THR A 344 14.82 20.01 3.30
C THR A 344 13.66 20.24 2.32
N SER A 345 13.51 21.47 1.80
CA SER A 345 12.39 21.83 0.92
C SER A 345 12.42 21.11 -0.42
N GLY A 346 11.25 20.75 -0.93
CA GLY A 346 11.06 20.13 -2.25
C GLY A 346 10.48 18.71 -2.13
N MET A 347 10.27 18.08 -3.28
CA MET A 347 9.90 16.67 -3.37
C MET A 347 11.15 15.82 -3.63
N HIS A 348 11.21 14.64 -3.01
CA HIS A 348 12.31 13.71 -3.22
C HIS A 348 12.27 13.09 -4.62
N PRO A 349 13.34 13.18 -5.42
CA PRO A 349 13.49 12.49 -6.70
C PRO A 349 13.63 10.97 -6.52
N TYR A 350 12.54 10.31 -6.17
CA TYR A 350 12.48 8.88 -5.85
C TYR A 350 12.96 8.00 -7.01
N LEU A 351 13.92 7.11 -6.75
CA LEU A 351 14.53 6.21 -7.75
C LEU A 351 15.13 6.95 -8.95
N VAL A 352 15.59 8.19 -8.74
CA VAL A 352 16.43 8.90 -9.71
C VAL A 352 17.89 8.66 -9.35
N GLY A 353 18.49 7.69 -10.03
CA GLY A 353 19.76 7.09 -9.60
C GLY A 353 20.92 8.07 -9.43
N GLN A 354 21.10 8.99 -10.38
CA GLN A 354 22.14 10.01 -10.25
C GLN A 354 21.94 10.91 -9.03
N VAL A 355 20.68 11.22 -8.67
CA VAL A 355 20.41 12.06 -7.50
C VAL A 355 20.77 11.31 -6.24
N GLU A 356 20.24 10.11 -6.04
CA GLU A 356 20.53 9.28 -4.86
C GLU A 356 22.05 9.08 -4.68
N ALA A 357 22.76 8.79 -5.76
CA ALA A 357 24.20 8.59 -5.73
C ALA A 357 24.99 9.84 -5.30
N ARG A 358 24.68 11.01 -5.86
CA ARG A 358 25.32 12.27 -5.48
C ARG A 358 25.07 12.60 -4.01
N ASN A 359 23.84 12.38 -3.54
CA ASN A 359 23.48 12.57 -2.14
C ASN A 359 24.35 11.73 -1.19
N VAL A 360 24.56 10.44 -1.50
CA VAL A 360 25.38 9.52 -0.68
C VAL A 360 26.85 9.93 -0.68
N LEU A 361 27.41 10.28 -1.84
CA LEU A 361 28.81 10.72 -1.97
C LEU A 361 29.04 12.05 -1.25
N ASP A 362 28.13 13.00 -1.40
CA ASP A 362 28.22 14.32 -0.75
C ASP A 362 27.98 14.25 0.75
N ALA A 363 27.14 13.32 1.24
CA ALA A 363 27.05 13.04 2.67
C ALA A 363 28.38 12.52 3.22
N SER A 364 29.07 11.67 2.46
CA SER A 364 30.40 11.16 2.80
C SER A 364 31.43 12.29 2.89
N ARG A 365 31.42 13.23 1.93
CA ARG A 365 32.25 14.45 1.98
C ARG A 365 31.94 15.31 3.19
N ALA A 366 30.66 15.51 3.51
CA ALA A 366 30.22 16.33 4.62
C ALA A 366 30.59 15.72 5.98
N ALA A 367 30.44 14.39 6.13
CA ALA A 367 30.81 13.68 7.35
C ALA A 367 32.31 13.83 7.69
N LYS A 368 33.17 13.90 6.67
CA LYS A 368 34.62 14.12 6.84
C LYS A 368 34.96 15.52 7.39
N GLN A 369 34.01 16.45 7.37
CA GLN A 369 34.16 17.82 7.89
C GLN A 369 33.62 17.98 9.32
N LEU A 370 33.11 16.91 9.95
CA LEU A 370 32.61 16.96 11.31
C LEU A 370 33.74 17.15 12.33
N ASP A 371 33.56 18.13 13.21
CA ASP A 371 34.49 18.39 14.29
C ASP A 371 34.62 17.19 15.24
N GLY A 372 35.87 16.79 15.53
CA GLY A 372 36.15 15.66 16.41
C GLY A 372 36.00 14.28 15.77
N LEU A 373 35.85 14.23 14.44
CA LEU A 373 35.98 13.02 13.63
C LEU A 373 37.13 13.18 12.64
N THR A 374 37.88 12.10 12.42
CA THR A 374 38.81 12.00 11.30
C THR A 374 38.46 10.71 10.56
N LEU A 375 37.95 10.84 9.34
CA LEU A 375 37.42 9.73 8.57
C LEU A 375 38.26 9.46 7.32
N SER A 376 38.36 8.20 6.93
CA SER A 376 39.05 7.78 5.71
C SER A 376 38.38 8.36 4.44
N SER A 377 39.15 8.45 3.35
CA SER A 377 38.60 8.60 2.00
C SER A 377 38.10 7.29 1.41
N ASP A 378 38.53 6.17 1.98
CA ASP A 378 38.07 4.86 1.57
C ASP A 378 36.73 4.56 2.25
N THR A 379 35.79 4.01 1.49
CA THR A 379 34.45 3.70 2.01
C THR A 379 33.84 2.45 1.37
N VAL A 380 32.90 1.86 2.08
CA VAL A 380 31.99 0.83 1.56
C VAL A 380 30.59 1.42 1.55
N VAL A 381 29.80 1.11 0.52
CA VAL A 381 28.43 1.62 0.39
C VAL A 381 27.44 0.48 0.58
N TRP A 382 26.47 0.66 1.46
CA TRP A 382 25.35 -0.27 1.64
C TRP A 382 24.03 0.39 1.26
N GLY A 383 23.07 -0.43 0.81
CA GLY A 383 21.68 0.00 0.79
C GLY A 383 20.69 -1.13 0.58
N HIS A 384 19.45 -0.91 1.04
CA HIS A 384 18.33 -1.86 0.95
C HIS A 384 17.20 -1.29 0.10
N SER A 385 16.56 -2.11 -0.74
CA SER A 385 15.40 -1.70 -1.55
C SER A 385 15.75 -0.52 -2.47
N GLN A 386 15.08 0.63 -2.34
CA GLN A 386 15.50 1.91 -2.97
C GLN A 386 16.96 2.25 -2.65
N GLY A 387 17.38 2.09 -1.40
CA GLY A 387 18.76 2.30 -0.99
C GLY A 387 19.73 1.37 -1.71
N GLY A 388 19.30 0.15 -2.03
CA GLY A 388 20.10 -0.78 -2.82
C GLY A 388 20.29 -0.30 -4.26
N HIS A 389 19.26 0.31 -4.85
CA HIS A 389 19.37 1.04 -6.11
C HIS A 389 20.33 2.24 -5.99
N GLY A 390 20.19 3.05 -4.94
CA GLY A 390 21.08 4.17 -4.63
C GLY A 390 22.54 3.73 -4.47
N ALA A 391 22.82 2.64 -3.76
CA ALA A 391 24.16 2.10 -3.55
C ALA A 391 24.83 1.66 -4.87
N LEU A 392 24.08 1.01 -5.76
CA LEU A 392 24.58 0.62 -7.08
C LEU A 392 24.88 1.84 -7.95
N TRP A 393 24.02 2.87 -7.93
CA TRP A 393 24.28 4.13 -8.63
C TRP A 393 25.45 4.92 -8.03
N THR A 394 25.60 4.92 -6.69
CA THR A 394 26.77 5.49 -6.01
C THR A 394 28.05 4.88 -6.57
N GLY A 395 28.07 3.55 -6.68
CA GLY A 395 29.16 2.83 -7.33
C GLY A 395 29.43 3.28 -8.76
N GLN A 396 28.38 3.38 -9.57
CA GLN A 396 28.48 3.68 -11.00
C GLN A 396 29.03 5.07 -11.32
N ILE A 397 28.84 6.06 -10.43
CA ILE A 397 29.26 7.45 -10.67
C ILE A 397 30.43 7.91 -9.81
N ALA A 398 30.88 7.12 -8.82
CA ALA A 398 31.86 7.55 -7.82
C ALA A 398 33.13 8.12 -8.44
N ASP A 399 33.77 7.39 -9.36
CA ASP A 399 35.04 7.82 -9.99
C ASP A 399 34.92 9.15 -10.75
N ALA A 400 33.74 9.43 -11.32
CA ALA A 400 33.52 10.65 -12.10
C ALA A 400 33.09 11.84 -11.22
N TYR A 401 32.26 11.59 -10.20
CA TYR A 401 31.64 12.64 -9.39
C TYR A 401 32.44 12.97 -8.11
N ALA A 402 33.04 11.95 -7.49
CA ALA A 402 33.82 12.06 -6.26
C ALA A 402 35.10 11.22 -6.31
N PRO A 403 36.04 11.53 -7.23
CA PRO A 403 37.27 10.77 -7.43
C PRO A 403 38.20 10.74 -6.21
N GLU A 404 38.00 11.62 -5.23
CA GLU A 404 38.73 11.65 -3.97
C GLU A 404 38.21 10.65 -2.92
N LEU A 405 37.07 9.98 -3.19
CA LEU A 405 36.53 8.88 -2.40
C LEU A 405 36.78 7.56 -3.12
N THR A 406 37.38 6.59 -2.43
CA THR A 406 37.65 5.27 -2.99
C THR A 406 36.61 4.28 -2.49
N LEU A 407 35.84 3.69 -3.39
CA LEU A 407 34.92 2.61 -3.02
C LEU A 407 35.67 1.29 -2.93
N LEU A 408 35.61 0.65 -1.76
CA LEU A 408 36.18 -0.69 -1.54
C LEU A 408 35.15 -1.81 -1.72
N GLY A 409 33.87 -1.47 -1.69
CA GLY A 409 32.78 -2.41 -1.91
C GLY A 409 31.42 -1.73 -1.99
N ILE A 410 30.51 -2.36 -2.72
CA ILE A 410 29.13 -1.90 -2.92
C ILE A 410 28.20 -3.05 -2.55
N VAL A 411 27.20 -2.79 -1.71
CA VAL A 411 26.24 -3.81 -1.26
C VAL A 411 24.81 -3.36 -1.52
N GLY A 412 24.11 -4.12 -2.36
CA GLY A 412 22.66 -3.99 -2.57
C GLY A 412 21.90 -5.14 -1.91
N MET A 413 20.93 -4.82 -1.06
CA MET A 413 20.07 -5.81 -0.38
C MET A 413 18.65 -5.66 -0.89
N ALA A 414 18.11 -6.70 -1.53
CA ALA A 414 16.89 -6.63 -2.34
C ALA A 414 16.79 -5.33 -3.18
N PRO A 415 17.83 -4.99 -3.96
CA PRO A 415 17.92 -3.69 -4.64
C PRO A 415 16.89 -3.56 -5.77
N ALA A 416 16.31 -2.37 -5.94
CA ALA A 416 15.47 -2.08 -7.11
C ALA A 416 16.33 -1.92 -8.39
N THR A 417 16.68 -3.03 -9.02
CA THR A 417 17.69 -3.09 -10.10
C THR A 417 17.17 -2.90 -11.52
N ASP A 418 15.92 -3.27 -11.77
CA ASP A 418 15.24 -3.06 -13.05
C ASP A 418 13.89 -2.39 -12.79
N LEU A 419 13.85 -1.07 -12.96
CA LEU A 419 12.67 -0.28 -12.62
C LEU A 419 11.51 -0.51 -13.60
N TYR A 420 11.81 -0.82 -14.87
CA TYR A 420 10.77 -1.14 -15.85
C TYR A 420 10.12 -2.48 -15.50
N THR A 421 10.92 -3.51 -15.28
CA THR A 421 10.42 -4.84 -14.94
C THR A 421 9.72 -4.83 -13.58
N LEU A 422 10.21 -4.06 -12.60
CA LEU A 422 9.53 -3.87 -11.31
C LEU A 422 8.12 -3.27 -11.49
N ALA A 423 8.01 -2.20 -12.29
CA ALA A 423 6.74 -1.55 -12.58
C ALA A 423 5.79 -2.51 -13.32
N GLU A 424 6.28 -3.20 -14.34
CA GLU A 424 5.48 -4.10 -15.18
C GLU A 424 5.00 -5.35 -14.41
N MET A 425 5.90 -6.03 -13.68
CA MET A 425 5.57 -7.26 -12.94
C MET A 425 4.70 -7.01 -11.70
N SER A 426 4.66 -5.79 -11.19
CA SER A 426 3.97 -5.46 -9.93
C SER A 426 2.82 -4.46 -10.10
N LYS A 427 2.47 -4.06 -11.34
CA LYS A 427 1.43 -3.03 -11.63
C LYS A 427 0.05 -3.34 -11.06
N ASP A 428 -0.29 -4.61 -10.91
CA ASP A 428 -1.56 -5.06 -10.34
C ASP A 428 -1.52 -5.25 -8.82
N GLU A 429 -0.31 -5.29 -8.25
CA GLU A 429 -0.06 -5.59 -6.85
C GLU A 429 -0.02 -4.32 -6.00
N VAL A 430 -0.36 -4.47 -4.72
CA VAL A 430 -0.44 -3.34 -3.79
C VAL A 430 0.91 -2.66 -3.60
N GLY A 431 1.98 -3.44 -3.44
CA GLY A 431 3.34 -2.91 -3.29
C GLY A 431 3.80 -2.15 -4.54
N GLY A 432 3.60 -2.72 -5.73
CA GLY A 432 3.95 -2.07 -6.99
C GLY A 432 3.16 -0.79 -7.26
N LYS A 433 1.86 -0.74 -6.90
CA LYS A 433 1.05 0.49 -6.97
C LYS A 433 1.57 1.59 -6.06
N THR A 434 2.07 1.26 -4.86
CA THR A 434 2.67 2.24 -3.95
C THR A 434 3.97 2.80 -4.50
N VAL A 435 4.88 1.94 -4.98
CA VAL A 435 6.13 2.37 -5.64
C VAL A 435 5.82 3.24 -6.86
N SER A 436 4.88 2.81 -7.71
CA SER A 436 4.47 3.55 -8.90
C SER A 436 3.84 4.90 -8.55
N ALA A 437 3.11 5.01 -7.43
CA ALA A 437 2.54 6.27 -6.97
C ALA A 437 3.62 7.27 -6.53
N TYR A 438 4.71 6.81 -5.90
CA TYR A 438 5.86 7.66 -5.59
C TYR A 438 6.57 8.13 -6.85
N ILE A 439 6.84 7.22 -7.80
CA ILE A 439 7.41 7.56 -9.11
C ILE A 439 6.52 8.56 -9.84
N ALA A 440 5.20 8.32 -9.93
CA ALA A 440 4.27 9.16 -10.67
C ALA A 440 4.26 10.62 -10.19
N GLN A 441 4.43 10.84 -8.88
CA GLN A 441 4.48 12.19 -8.31
C GLN A 441 5.84 12.84 -8.47
N SER A 442 6.91 12.18 -8.02
CA SER A 442 8.23 12.77 -8.07
C SER A 442 8.72 12.98 -9.50
N TRP A 443 8.45 12.03 -10.41
CA TRP A 443 8.89 12.14 -11.80
C TRP A 443 8.05 13.11 -12.60
N ASN A 444 6.83 13.45 -12.17
CA ASN A 444 6.09 14.55 -12.79
C ASN A 444 6.75 15.91 -12.53
N GLU A 445 7.50 16.06 -11.43
CA GLU A 445 8.30 17.26 -11.15
C GLU A 445 9.70 17.18 -11.78
N VAL A 446 10.36 16.01 -11.71
CA VAL A 446 11.73 15.82 -12.19
C VAL A 446 11.82 15.71 -13.72
N TYR A 447 10.83 15.09 -14.34
CA TYR A 447 10.72 14.86 -15.79
C TYR A 447 9.37 15.38 -16.30
N PRO A 448 9.14 16.71 -16.30
CA PRO A 448 7.85 17.30 -16.66
C PRO A 448 7.40 16.97 -18.09
N GLU A 449 8.32 16.59 -18.97
CA GLU A 449 8.05 16.09 -20.32
C GLU A 449 7.21 14.80 -20.35
N LEU A 450 7.21 14.01 -19.28
CA LEU A 450 6.44 12.76 -19.20
C LEU A 450 4.94 12.98 -18.94
N ASP A 451 4.51 14.16 -18.47
CA ASP A 451 3.11 14.49 -18.10
C ASP A 451 2.38 13.37 -17.33
N LEU A 452 3.05 12.78 -16.34
CA LEU A 452 2.53 11.60 -15.62
C LEU A 452 1.19 11.89 -14.96
N ALA A 453 1.00 13.11 -14.44
CA ALA A 453 -0.29 13.54 -13.88
C ALA A 453 -1.43 13.50 -14.92
N GLY A 454 -1.15 13.84 -16.19
CA GLY A 454 -2.10 13.76 -17.29
C GLY A 454 -2.48 12.33 -17.68
N HIS A 455 -1.59 11.37 -17.44
CA HIS A 455 -1.84 9.95 -17.68
C HIS A 455 -2.65 9.26 -16.58
N LEU A 456 -2.72 9.84 -15.37
CA LEU A 456 -3.51 9.30 -14.28
C LEU A 456 -5.00 9.52 -14.54
N ASN A 457 -5.78 8.44 -14.58
CA ASN A 457 -7.22 8.59 -14.62
C ASN A 457 -7.75 9.21 -13.30
N PRO A 458 -8.91 9.89 -13.30
CA PRO A 458 -9.44 10.55 -12.11
C PRO A 458 -9.75 9.61 -10.93
N GLY A 459 -9.68 8.29 -11.10
CA GLY A 459 -9.93 7.28 -10.07
C GLY A 459 -8.66 6.88 -9.34
N THR A 460 -7.53 6.95 -10.03
CA THR A 460 -6.19 6.66 -9.52
C THR A 460 -5.52 7.92 -8.96
N ALA A 461 -5.72 9.08 -9.59
CA ALA A 461 -5.03 10.33 -9.26
C ALA A 461 -5.07 10.71 -7.76
N HIS A 462 -6.26 10.65 -7.14
CA HIS A 462 -6.39 10.97 -5.71
C HIS A 462 -5.71 9.95 -4.80
N GLY A 463 -5.73 8.67 -5.16
CA GLY A 463 -5.05 7.61 -4.42
C GLY A 463 -3.54 7.79 -4.48
N VAL A 464 -3.01 8.10 -5.68
CA VAL A 464 -1.60 8.42 -5.91
C VAL A 464 -1.18 9.61 -5.05
N GLU A 465 -1.85 10.76 -5.16
CA GLU A 465 -1.59 11.95 -4.35
C GLU A 465 -1.53 11.62 -2.85
N LYS A 466 -2.52 10.87 -2.35
CA LYS A 466 -2.57 10.52 -0.92
C LYS A 466 -1.48 9.54 -0.48
N ILE A 467 -0.97 8.69 -1.37
CA ILE A 467 0.18 7.83 -1.08
C ILE A 467 1.47 8.68 -1.03
N GLY A 468 1.62 9.66 -1.92
CA GLY A 468 2.79 10.54 -1.94
C GLY A 468 2.93 11.39 -0.69
N ASP A 469 1.80 11.75 -0.08
CA ASP A 469 1.73 12.42 1.22
C ASP A 469 2.12 11.51 2.41
N LEU A 470 2.22 10.20 2.24
CA LEU A 470 2.58 9.31 3.34
C LEU A 470 4.08 9.05 3.37
N CYS A 471 4.62 8.95 4.58
CA CYS A 471 5.94 8.35 4.76
C CYS A 471 5.81 6.82 4.63
N PHE A 472 6.91 6.10 4.45
CA PHE A 472 6.93 4.65 4.31
C PHE A 472 7.66 4.04 5.52
N ASN A 473 7.19 4.39 6.71
CA ASN A 473 7.67 3.85 8.00
C ASN A 473 6.72 2.76 8.53
N GLU A 474 7.01 2.07 9.64
CA GLU A 474 6.18 0.93 10.11
C GLU A 474 4.66 1.20 10.14
N GLN A 475 4.21 2.39 10.56
CA GLN A 475 2.78 2.72 10.61
C GLN A 475 2.27 3.27 9.27
N ASP A 476 3.03 4.14 8.62
CA ASP A 476 2.61 4.77 7.37
C ASP A 476 2.74 3.84 6.15
N ALA A 477 3.64 2.87 6.17
CA ALA A 477 3.74 1.82 5.15
C ALA A 477 2.48 0.96 5.13
N ILE A 478 1.90 0.65 6.30
CA ILE A 478 0.58 -0.01 6.37
C ILE A 478 -0.48 0.89 5.77
N ALA A 479 -0.49 2.19 6.08
CA ALA A 479 -1.44 3.14 5.51
C ALA A 479 -1.27 3.29 3.99
N ALA A 480 -0.04 3.33 3.48
CA ALA A 480 0.28 3.44 2.06
C ALA A 480 -0.11 2.18 1.30
N LEU A 481 0.21 0.99 1.82
CA LEU A 481 -0.25 -0.29 1.26
C LEU A 481 -1.78 -0.37 1.29
N VAL A 482 -2.41 0.01 2.40
CA VAL A 482 -3.87 0.09 2.48
C VAL A 482 -4.44 1.03 1.42
N ARG A 483 -3.87 2.23 1.22
CA ARG A 483 -4.31 3.13 0.15
C ARG A 483 -4.03 2.55 -1.24
N GLY A 484 -2.93 1.83 -1.43
CA GLY A 484 -2.63 1.06 -2.64
C GLY A 484 -3.72 0.02 -2.95
N THR A 485 -4.27 -0.66 -1.94
CA THR A 485 -5.44 -1.55 -2.13
C THR A 485 -6.69 -0.81 -2.59
N GLN A 486 -6.77 0.51 -2.35
CA GLN A 486 -7.90 1.34 -2.77
C GLN A 486 -7.69 1.93 -4.17
N ILE A 487 -6.52 1.77 -4.80
CA ILE A 487 -6.31 2.12 -6.20
C ILE A 487 -6.89 0.99 -7.07
N PRO A 488 -8.01 1.24 -7.77
CA PRO A 488 -8.74 0.19 -8.46
C PRO A 488 -8.03 -0.30 -9.72
N GLU A 489 -7.21 0.54 -10.34
CA GLU A 489 -6.55 0.31 -11.61
C GLU A 489 -5.03 0.38 -11.45
N GLN A 490 -4.29 0.07 -12.53
CA GLN A 490 -2.84 0.22 -12.55
C GLN A 490 -2.48 1.72 -12.54
N VAL A 491 -1.38 2.08 -11.86
CA VAL A 491 -0.87 3.46 -11.90
C VAL A 491 -0.24 3.75 -13.26
N PHE A 492 0.55 2.79 -13.76
CA PHE A 492 1.12 2.83 -15.11
C PHE A 492 0.56 1.65 -15.92
N PRO A 493 -0.45 1.89 -16.79
CA PRO A 493 -0.93 0.86 -17.71
C PRO A 493 0.04 0.65 -18.87
N ASP A 494 -0.11 -0.46 -19.60
CA ASP A 494 0.79 -0.88 -20.70
C ASP A 494 1.16 0.26 -21.68
N PRO A 495 0.22 1.09 -22.19
CA PRO A 495 0.58 2.15 -23.13
C PRO A 495 1.51 3.23 -22.54
N VAL A 496 1.49 3.43 -21.22
CA VAL A 496 2.39 4.37 -20.53
C VAL A 496 3.75 3.73 -20.31
N LEU A 497 3.78 2.46 -19.88
CA LEU A 497 5.03 1.71 -19.70
C LEU A 497 5.74 1.45 -21.03
N ASP A 498 5.02 1.21 -22.11
CA ASP A 498 5.60 0.98 -23.44
C ASP A 498 6.10 2.26 -24.13
N GLY A 499 5.86 3.44 -23.52
CA GLY A 499 6.30 4.74 -24.02
C GLY A 499 7.51 5.33 -23.28
N ASP A 500 7.60 6.66 -23.30
CA ASP A 500 8.73 7.45 -22.76
C ASP A 500 9.01 7.17 -21.28
N LEU A 501 7.98 6.88 -20.47
CA LEU A 501 8.16 6.49 -19.07
C LEU A 501 8.99 5.20 -18.96
N GLY A 502 8.70 4.19 -19.78
CA GLY A 502 9.46 2.94 -19.75
C GLY A 502 10.90 3.11 -20.16
N GLU A 503 11.18 3.98 -21.12
CA GLU A 503 12.55 4.36 -21.49
C GLU A 503 13.25 5.02 -20.30
N LYS A 504 12.59 5.99 -19.64
CA LYS A 504 13.14 6.69 -18.48
C LYS A 504 13.36 5.77 -17.27
N LEU A 505 12.50 4.77 -17.05
CA LEU A 505 12.68 3.72 -16.03
C LEU A 505 13.93 2.88 -16.30
N ARG A 506 14.17 2.50 -17.56
CA ARG A 506 15.39 1.77 -17.95
C ARG A 506 16.64 2.64 -17.80
N GLU A 507 16.57 3.92 -18.17
CA GLU A 507 17.68 4.87 -17.99
C GLU A 507 18.08 5.04 -16.52
N ASN A 508 17.11 4.97 -15.59
CA ASN A 508 17.36 5.04 -14.15
C ASN A 508 17.67 3.66 -13.54
N SER A 509 17.71 2.57 -14.30
CA SER A 509 18.11 1.26 -13.77
C SER A 509 19.64 1.13 -13.75
N PRO A 510 20.27 0.70 -12.64
CA PRO A 510 21.73 0.56 -12.57
C PRO A 510 22.22 -0.56 -13.49
N THR A 511 23.28 -0.29 -14.23
CA THR A 511 23.84 -1.23 -15.22
C THR A 511 25.35 -1.45 -15.10
N GLY A 512 26.02 -0.70 -14.21
CA GLY A 512 27.47 -0.68 -14.12
C GLY A 512 28.10 0.24 -15.18
N PRO A 513 29.43 0.16 -15.38
CA PRO A 513 30.36 -0.66 -14.62
C PRO A 513 30.57 -0.15 -13.19
N TRP A 514 31.03 -1.02 -12.30
CA TRP A 514 31.38 -0.65 -10.93
C TRP A 514 32.90 -0.69 -10.69
N PRO A 515 33.48 0.32 -10.02
CA PRO A 515 34.93 0.37 -9.76
C PRO A 515 35.37 -0.57 -8.62
N ALA A 516 34.41 -1.15 -7.89
CA ALA A 516 34.63 -1.94 -6.70
C ALA A 516 33.79 -3.23 -6.72
N PRO A 517 34.16 -4.25 -5.93
CA PRO A 517 33.37 -5.47 -5.83
C PRO A 517 31.92 -5.20 -5.37
N VAL A 518 30.97 -5.88 -6.00
CA VAL A 518 29.54 -5.72 -5.73
C VAL A 518 28.98 -6.98 -5.09
N LEU A 519 28.30 -6.84 -3.95
CA LEU A 519 27.47 -7.90 -3.36
C LEU A 519 25.99 -7.58 -3.55
N ILE A 520 25.24 -8.55 -4.03
CA ILE A 520 23.78 -8.50 -4.12
C ILE A 520 23.20 -9.58 -3.21
N ALA A 521 22.37 -9.19 -2.24
CA ALA A 521 21.64 -10.11 -1.38
C ALA A 521 20.15 -10.12 -1.76
N GLN A 522 19.52 -11.28 -1.92
CA GLN A 522 18.10 -11.40 -2.26
C GLN A 522 17.37 -12.42 -1.40
N GLY A 523 16.25 -12.03 -0.80
CA GLY A 523 15.31 -12.94 -0.16
C GLY A 523 14.47 -13.66 -1.21
N LEU A 524 14.36 -15.00 -1.15
CA LEU A 524 13.61 -15.79 -2.15
C LEU A 524 12.09 -15.78 -1.94
N ALA A 525 11.60 -15.17 -0.86
CA ALA A 525 10.17 -14.94 -0.62
C ALA A 525 9.77 -13.46 -0.78
N ASP A 526 10.64 -12.65 -1.39
CA ASP A 526 10.38 -11.23 -1.62
C ASP A 526 9.18 -11.01 -2.59
N PRO A 527 8.10 -10.37 -2.13
CA PRO A 527 6.92 -10.14 -2.95
C PRO A 527 7.03 -8.91 -3.86
N LEU A 528 8.02 -8.03 -3.65
CA LEU A 528 8.13 -6.75 -4.34
C LEU A 528 9.30 -6.75 -5.32
N VAL A 529 10.53 -6.89 -4.81
CA VAL A 529 11.73 -7.08 -5.64
C VAL A 529 11.86 -8.57 -5.90
N LYS A 530 11.08 -9.02 -6.89
CA LYS A 530 10.86 -10.45 -7.12
C LYS A 530 12.18 -11.16 -7.46
N PRO A 531 12.45 -12.34 -6.88
CA PRO A 531 13.70 -13.07 -7.12
C PRO A 531 13.99 -13.36 -8.59
N ALA A 532 12.96 -13.63 -9.40
CA ALA A 532 13.11 -13.86 -10.83
C ALA A 532 13.66 -12.62 -11.55
N MET A 533 13.09 -11.44 -11.27
CA MET A 533 13.58 -10.18 -11.82
C MET A 533 15.03 -9.92 -11.41
N GLN A 534 15.36 -10.15 -10.12
CA GLN A 534 16.72 -9.94 -9.63
C GLN A 534 17.71 -10.93 -10.26
N GLN A 535 17.32 -12.19 -10.45
CA GLN A 535 18.14 -13.20 -11.13
C GLN A 535 18.38 -12.82 -12.58
N ASP A 536 17.35 -12.41 -13.32
CA ASP A 536 17.49 -12.00 -14.72
C ASP A 536 18.44 -10.80 -14.87
N TRP A 537 18.35 -9.82 -13.95
CA TRP A 537 19.29 -8.69 -13.92
C TRP A 537 20.72 -9.13 -13.60
N VAL A 538 20.91 -10.02 -12.62
CA VAL A 538 22.24 -10.56 -12.27
C VAL A 538 22.83 -11.28 -13.48
N ASP A 539 22.08 -12.20 -14.10
CA ASP A 539 22.53 -12.96 -15.27
C ASP A 539 22.95 -12.04 -16.43
N ALA A 540 22.20 -10.96 -16.66
CA ALA A 540 22.54 -9.95 -17.67
C ALA A 540 23.85 -9.22 -17.34
N ARG A 541 24.04 -8.76 -16.11
CA ARG A 541 25.28 -8.09 -15.68
C ARG A 541 26.50 -9.02 -15.72
N CYS A 542 26.33 -10.26 -15.31
CA CYS A 542 27.35 -11.29 -15.43
C CYS A 542 27.74 -11.55 -16.89
N ALA A 543 26.77 -11.58 -17.80
CA ALA A 543 27.02 -11.70 -19.24
C ALA A 543 27.75 -10.48 -19.84
N ASP A 544 27.50 -9.29 -19.27
CA ASP A 544 28.20 -8.04 -19.59
C ASP A 544 29.63 -7.97 -18.99
N GLY A 545 30.00 -8.95 -18.15
CA GLY A 545 31.34 -9.08 -17.55
C GLY A 545 31.51 -8.44 -16.18
N GLU A 546 30.42 -8.01 -15.53
CA GLU A 546 30.45 -7.44 -14.19
C GLU A 546 30.60 -8.56 -13.12
N PRO A 547 31.62 -8.51 -12.25
CA PRO A 547 31.85 -9.54 -11.24
C PRO A 547 30.97 -9.31 -10.00
N LEU A 548 29.88 -10.07 -9.89
CA LEU A 548 28.89 -9.93 -8.81
C LEU A 548 28.97 -11.08 -7.80
N ASP A 549 29.02 -10.77 -6.50
CA ASP A 549 28.76 -11.72 -5.41
C ASP A 549 27.24 -11.76 -5.14
N TYR A 550 26.53 -12.62 -5.86
CA TYR A 550 25.08 -12.79 -5.69
C TYR A 550 24.76 -13.88 -4.66
N ARG A 551 24.01 -13.51 -3.61
CA ARG A 551 23.62 -14.37 -2.50
C ARG A 551 22.10 -14.40 -2.33
N THR A 552 21.54 -15.60 -2.25
CA THR A 552 20.10 -15.81 -2.08
C THR A 552 19.78 -16.42 -0.71
N TYR A 553 18.67 -15.99 -0.12
CA TYR A 553 18.24 -16.41 1.21
C TYR A 553 16.84 -17.04 1.17
N PRO A 554 16.72 -18.38 1.27
CA PRO A 554 15.44 -19.08 1.24
C PRO A 554 14.51 -18.65 2.38
N GLY A 555 13.24 -18.40 2.05
CA GLY A 555 12.19 -18.10 3.02
C GLY A 555 12.20 -16.69 3.62
N LEU A 556 13.22 -15.88 3.35
CA LEU A 556 13.24 -14.47 3.74
C LEU A 556 12.48 -13.63 2.71
N ASP A 557 11.56 -12.80 3.20
CA ASP A 557 10.87 -11.78 2.40
C ASP A 557 11.71 -10.49 2.31
N HIS A 558 11.11 -9.44 1.74
CA HIS A 558 11.78 -8.15 1.49
C HIS A 558 12.41 -7.53 2.74
N ASN A 559 11.73 -7.62 3.88
CA ASN A 559 12.17 -7.01 5.15
C ASN A 559 12.87 -8.03 6.07
N GLY A 560 12.44 -9.29 6.03
CA GLY A 560 13.07 -10.40 6.73
C GLY A 560 14.51 -10.63 6.28
N LEU A 561 14.86 -10.27 5.04
CA LEU A 561 16.24 -10.28 4.55
C LEU A 561 17.18 -9.42 5.40
N VAL A 562 16.67 -8.32 5.96
CA VAL A 562 17.44 -7.29 6.66
C VAL A 562 17.05 -7.12 8.13
N ALA A 563 16.21 -8.02 8.62
CA ALA A 563 15.84 -8.09 10.03
C ALA A 563 17.07 -8.34 10.92
N ALA A 564 16.97 -7.95 12.19
CA ALA A 564 18.08 -8.06 13.14
C ALA A 564 18.64 -9.48 13.27
N ASP A 565 17.79 -10.50 13.19
CA ASP A 565 18.14 -11.92 13.27
C ASP A 565 18.43 -12.57 11.90
N SER A 566 18.46 -11.79 10.83
CA SER A 566 18.76 -12.29 9.50
C SER A 566 20.16 -12.91 9.44
N PRO A 567 20.34 -14.05 8.76
CA PRO A 567 21.66 -14.62 8.50
C PRO A 567 22.54 -13.72 7.61
N LEU A 568 21.97 -12.72 6.92
CA LEU A 568 22.71 -11.73 6.16
C LEU A 568 23.52 -10.80 7.08
N THR A 569 22.98 -10.42 8.25
CA THR A 569 23.60 -9.45 9.19
C THR A 569 25.07 -9.75 9.48
N PRO A 570 25.47 -10.93 10.00
CA PRO A 570 26.88 -11.25 10.24
C PRO A 570 27.70 -11.39 8.96
N GLN A 571 27.08 -11.78 7.83
CA GLN A 571 27.77 -11.90 6.55
C GLN A 571 28.11 -10.53 5.95
N LEU A 572 27.24 -9.54 6.14
CA LEU A 572 27.41 -8.17 5.68
C LEU A 572 28.58 -7.49 6.39
N VAL A 573 28.66 -7.65 7.72
CA VAL A 573 29.79 -7.21 8.55
C VAL A 573 31.09 -7.85 8.05
N THR A 574 31.11 -9.18 7.94
CA THR A 574 32.31 -9.93 7.51
C THR A 574 32.76 -9.51 6.11
N TRP A 575 31.84 -9.45 5.15
CA TRP A 575 32.16 -9.07 3.77
C TRP A 575 32.74 -7.66 3.68
N THR A 576 32.21 -6.73 4.47
CA THR A 576 32.69 -5.34 4.53
C THR A 576 34.10 -5.27 5.10
N LEU A 577 34.37 -5.99 6.20
CA LEU A 577 35.71 -6.09 6.77
C LEU A 577 36.71 -6.76 5.82
N ASP A 578 36.28 -7.77 5.05
CA ASP A 578 37.11 -8.42 4.05
C ASP A 578 37.53 -7.45 2.94
N ARG A 579 36.58 -6.65 2.42
CA ARG A 579 36.88 -5.60 1.43
C ARG A 579 37.83 -4.55 1.99
N TRP A 580 37.57 -4.10 3.22
CA TRP A 580 38.42 -3.12 3.91
C TRP A 580 39.86 -3.62 4.08
N ASN A 581 40.03 -4.90 4.40
CA ASN A 581 41.34 -5.53 4.61
C ASN A 581 42.01 -6.00 3.30
N GLY A 582 41.45 -5.66 2.13
CA GLY A 582 42.02 -6.01 0.83
C GLY A 582 41.91 -7.49 0.46
N ALA A 583 41.01 -8.24 1.10
CA ALA A 583 40.77 -9.63 0.73
C ALA A 583 40.08 -9.70 -0.64
N ALA A 584 40.57 -10.59 -1.50
CA ALA A 584 40.03 -10.77 -2.84
C ALA A 584 38.51 -11.07 -2.79
N PRO A 585 37.70 -10.42 -3.65
CA PRO A 585 36.30 -10.78 -3.78
C PRO A 585 36.17 -12.18 -4.40
N THR A 586 35.11 -12.89 -4.03
CA THR A 586 34.75 -14.19 -4.61
C THR A 586 33.41 -14.05 -5.30
N PRO A 587 33.37 -13.43 -6.49
CA PRO A 587 32.10 -13.20 -7.15
C PRO A 587 31.56 -14.54 -7.65
N THR A 588 30.23 -14.67 -7.66
CA THR A 588 29.53 -15.92 -8.03
C THR A 588 29.14 -15.94 -9.52
N CYS A 589 29.38 -14.82 -10.19
CA CYS A 589 29.71 -14.72 -11.61
C CYS A 589 30.93 -13.79 -11.76
#